data_AF-A0A5B7C509-F1
#
_entry.id   AF-A0A5B7C509-F1
#
_cell.length_a   1.000
_cell.length_b   1.000
_cell.length_c   1.000
_cell.angle_alpha   90.00
_cell.angle_beta   90.00
_cell.angle_gamma   90.00
#
_symmetry.space_group_name_H-M   'P 1'
#
loop_
_entity.id
_entity.type
_entity.pdbx_description
1 polymer ?
#
loop_
_entity_poly.entity_id
_entity_poly.type
_entity_poly.pdbx_seq_one_letter_code
_entity_poly.pdbx_strand_id
1 'polypeptide(L)'
;EGVTLNSFIYTSIFQACSALADLNVGTQTHGDAIKRGLVSYQYGESAMITMYSRCGILDDAFGVFELMNNPDVVAWTAIISGCAYHGKASEALSLFRKMRVFGRRPNA
;
A
#
# COMPACT_ATOMS: atom_id res chain seq x y z
N GLU A 1 24.51 -2.95 -18.98
CA GLU A 1 24.48 -3.27 -17.53
C GLU A 1 23.04 -3.29 -17.07
N GLY A 2 22.60 -4.35 -16.40
CA GLY A 2 21.24 -4.46 -15.87
C GLY A 2 21.16 -3.78 -14.51
N VAL A 3 20.16 -2.93 -14.30
CA VAL A 3 19.85 -2.39 -12.97
C VAL A 3 19.38 -3.55 -12.10
N THR A 4 20.10 -3.85 -11.01
CA THR A 4 19.64 -4.81 -10.01
C THR A 4 18.46 -4.20 -9.26
N LEU A 5 17.25 -4.66 -9.58
CA LEU A 5 16.04 -4.24 -8.88
C LEU A 5 16.13 -4.59 -7.39
N ASN A 6 15.95 -3.59 -6.53
CA ASN A 6 15.89 -3.71 -5.08
C ASN A 6 14.57 -3.10 -4.56
N SER A 7 14.27 -3.29 -3.27
CA SER A 7 13.02 -2.81 -2.66
C SER A 7 12.77 -1.31 -2.88
N PHE A 8 13.82 -0.47 -2.89
CA PHE A 8 13.68 0.97 -3.13
C PHE A 8 13.19 1.28 -4.55
N ILE A 9 13.68 0.58 -5.56
CA ILE A 9 13.24 0.80 -6.95
C ILE A 9 11.76 0.43 -7.09
N TYR A 10 11.33 -0.67 -6.48
CA TYR A 10 9.90 -1.05 -6.45
C TYR A 10 9.05 0.02 -5.78
N THR A 11 9.46 0.53 -4.62
CA THR A 11 8.77 1.63 -3.94
C THR A 11 8.62 2.86 -4.85
N SER A 12 9.68 3.25 -5.55
CA SER A 12 9.63 4.37 -6.51
C SER A 12 8.67 4.11 -7.67
N ILE A 13 8.65 2.89 -8.22
CA ILE A 13 7.71 2.53 -9.28
C ILE A 13 6.27 2.58 -8.77
N PHE A 14 5.99 2.04 -7.58
CA PHE A 14 4.64 2.11 -7.00
C PHE A 14 4.19 3.54 -6.74
N GLN A 15 5.10 4.41 -6.29
CA GLN A 15 4.80 5.84 -6.13
C GLN A 15 4.46 6.51 -7.46
N ALA A 16 5.22 6.21 -8.52
CA ALA A 16 4.93 6.72 -9.86
C ALA A 16 3.57 6.21 -10.38
N CYS A 17 3.29 4.91 -10.24
CA CYS A 17 2.02 4.31 -10.64
C CYS A 17 0.84 4.91 -9.85
N SER A 18 1.03 5.15 -8.55
CA SER A 18 0.06 5.83 -7.68
C SER A 18 -0.23 7.26 -8.12
N ALA A 19 0.80 8.01 -8.53
CA ALA A 19 0.65 9.39 -9.02
C ALA A 19 -0.07 9.44 -10.37
N LEU A 20 0.13 8.45 -11.23
CA LEU A 20 -0.44 8.36 -12.57
C LEU A 20 -1.77 7.56 -12.62
N ALA A 21 -2.16 6.95 -11.50
CA ALA A 21 -3.24 5.95 -11.43
C ALA A 21 -3.08 4.80 -12.46
N ASP A 22 -1.83 4.38 -12.71
CA ASP A 22 -1.50 3.30 -13.66
C ASP A 22 -1.48 1.95 -12.95
N LEU A 23 -2.63 1.29 -12.93
CA LEU A 23 -2.80 -0.04 -12.34
C LEU A 23 -2.05 -1.12 -13.13
N ASN A 24 -1.91 -0.96 -14.45
CA ASN A 24 -1.33 -2.00 -15.31
C ASN A 24 0.16 -2.16 -15.01
N VAL A 25 0.91 -1.06 -14.97
CA VAL A 25 2.32 -1.11 -14.57
C VAL A 25 2.44 -1.53 -13.10
N GLY A 26 1.59 -0.98 -12.21
CA GLY A 26 1.61 -1.31 -10.79
C GLY A 26 1.45 -2.81 -10.50
N THR A 27 0.51 -3.48 -11.16
CA THR A 27 0.25 -4.92 -10.99
C THR A 27 1.36 -5.79 -11.59
N GLN A 28 1.90 -5.42 -12.76
CA GLN A 28 3.06 -6.11 -13.35
C GLN A 28 4.28 -6.00 -12.44
N THR A 29 4.55 -4.81 -11.91
CA THR A 29 5.62 -4.54 -10.96
C THR A 29 5.44 -5.34 -9.66
N HIS A 30 4.22 -5.42 -9.12
CA HIS A 30 3.93 -6.26 -7.96
C HIS A 30 4.20 -7.74 -8.27
N GLY A 31 3.75 -8.25 -9.42
CA GLY A 31 4.03 -9.62 -9.85
C GLY A 31 5.54 -9.94 -10.02
N ASP A 32 6.32 -9.00 -10.57
CA ASP A 32 7.78 -9.15 -10.69
C ASP A 32 8.45 -9.15 -9.31
N ALA A 33 7.99 -8.30 -8.38
CA ALA A 33 8.47 -8.29 -7.01
C ALA A 33 8.22 -9.63 -6.31
N ILE A 34 7.05 -10.25 -6.50
CA ILE A 34 6.71 -11.57 -5.92
C ILE A 34 7.67 -12.62 -6.47
N LYS A 35 7.83 -12.69 -7.80
CA LYS A 35 8.70 -13.67 -8.47
C LYS A 35 10.15 -13.62 -7.99
N ARG A 36 10.62 -12.43 -7.59
CA ARG A 36 11.98 -12.20 -7.10
C ARG A 36 12.11 -12.35 -5.58
N GLY A 37 11.03 -12.63 -4.87
CA GLY A 37 11.02 -12.73 -3.41
C GLY A 37 11.24 -11.37 -2.72
N LEU A 38 10.91 -10.26 -3.39
CA LEU A 38 11.19 -8.90 -2.93
C LEU A 38 9.98 -8.22 -2.26
N VAL A 39 8.81 -8.87 -2.23
CA VAL A 39 7.58 -8.34 -1.62
C VAL A 39 7.63 -8.32 -0.09
N SER A 40 8.34 -9.25 0.54
CA SER A 40 8.39 -9.37 2.00
C SER A 40 9.37 -8.41 2.68
N TYR A 41 10.05 -7.54 1.94
CA TYR A 41 10.94 -6.53 2.53
C TYR A 41 10.13 -5.27 2.82
N GLN A 42 9.54 -5.23 4.02
CA GLN A 42 9.06 -4.16 4.93
C GLN A 42 8.93 -2.68 4.49
N TYR A 43 9.40 -2.28 3.31
CA TYR A 43 9.50 -0.90 2.82
C TYR A 43 8.57 -0.61 1.62
N GLY A 44 8.11 -1.65 0.90
CA GLY A 44 7.26 -1.48 -0.29
C GLY A 44 5.75 -1.55 -0.04
N GLU A 45 5.32 -2.20 1.04
CA GLU A 45 3.92 -2.53 1.31
C GLU A 45 3.03 -1.29 1.42
N SER A 46 3.46 -0.26 2.16
CA SER A 46 2.72 1.00 2.28
C SER A 46 2.57 1.73 0.93
N ALA A 47 3.58 1.64 0.06
CA ALA A 47 3.52 2.21 -1.29
C ALA A 47 2.57 1.42 -2.20
N MET A 48 2.54 0.08 -2.08
CA MET A 48 1.57 -0.77 -2.77
C MET A 48 0.13 -0.47 -2.33
N ILE A 49 -0.13 -0.39 -1.01
CA ILE A 49 -1.46 -0.03 -0.47
C ILE A 49 -1.91 1.32 -1.03
N THR A 50 -1.00 2.30 -1.06
CA THR A 50 -1.30 3.64 -1.60
C THR A 50 -1.63 3.56 -3.09
N MET A 51 -0.83 2.83 -3.87
CA MET A 51 -1.04 2.66 -5.31
C MET A 51 -2.39 2.00 -5.61
N TYR A 52 -2.68 0.85 -4.99
CA TYR A 52 -3.95 0.14 -5.16
C TYR A 52 -5.15 0.99 -4.75
N SER A 53 -5.03 1.68 -3.61
CA SER A 53 -6.07 2.61 -3.13
C SER A 53 -6.34 3.73 -4.13
N ARG A 54 -5.29 4.35 -4.70
CA ARG A 54 -5.46 5.41 -5.71
C ARG A 54 -6.01 4.92 -7.04
N CYS A 55 -5.70 3.68 -7.42
CA CYS A 55 -6.27 3.05 -8.61
C CYS A 55 -7.71 2.56 -8.41
N GLY A 56 -8.30 2.74 -7.22
CA GLY A 56 -9.67 2.29 -6.92
C GLY A 56 -9.79 0.80 -6.60
N ILE A 57 -8.68 0.07 -6.53
CA ILE A 57 -8.67 -1.36 -6.25
C ILE A 57 -8.46 -1.57 -4.75
N LEU A 58 -9.47 -1.20 -3.96
CA LEU A 58 -9.37 -1.26 -2.51
C LEU A 58 -9.21 -2.68 -1.97
N ASP A 59 -9.79 -3.69 -2.62
CA ASP A 59 -9.72 -5.07 -2.14
C ASP A 59 -8.26 -5.60 -2.16
N ASP A 60 -7.49 -5.27 -3.19
CA ASP A 60 -6.06 -5.58 -3.24
C ASP A 60 -5.27 -4.77 -2.20
N ALA A 61 -5.64 -3.50 -1.98
CA ALA A 61 -5.03 -2.68 -0.93
C ALA A 61 -5.25 -3.29 0.46
N PHE A 62 -6.45 -3.81 0.72
CA PHE A 62 -6.78 -4.55 1.95
C PHE A 62 -5.98 -5.85 2.06
N GLY A 63 -5.90 -6.62 0.97
CA GLY A 63 -5.11 -7.86 0.94
C GLY A 63 -3.64 -7.63 1.31
N VAL A 64 -3.01 -6.58 0.76
CA VAL A 64 -1.64 -6.20 1.16
C VAL A 64 -1.58 -5.79 2.62
N PHE A 65 -2.53 -4.97 3.09
CA PHE A 65 -2.57 -4.50 4.47
C PHE A 65 -2.76 -5.63 5.51
N GLU A 66 -3.59 -6.63 5.21
CA GLU A 66 -3.86 -7.77 6.10
C GLU A 66 -2.67 -8.73 6.23
N LEU A 67 -1.80 -8.79 5.22
CA LEU A 67 -0.57 -9.58 5.25
C LEU A 67 0.54 -8.93 6.09
N MET A 68 0.40 -7.65 6.46
CA MET A 68 1.39 -6.95 7.26
C MET A 68 1.30 -7.32 8.75
N ASN A 69 2.37 -7.88 9.30
CA ASN A 69 2.44 -8.23 10.73
C ASN A 69 2.48 -6.99 11.65
N ASN A 70 3.08 -5.88 11.21
CA ASN A 70 3.21 -4.65 11.99
C ASN A 70 3.09 -3.42 11.08
N PRO A 71 1.87 -3.07 10.64
CA PRO A 71 1.68 -1.91 9.77
C PRO A 71 2.17 -0.63 10.44
N ASP A 72 2.96 0.14 9.69
CA ASP A 72 3.40 1.46 10.11
C ASP A 72 2.30 2.51 9.93
N VAL A 73 2.55 3.74 10.38
CA VAL A 73 1.57 4.83 10.28
C VAL A 73 1.23 5.12 8.81
N VAL A 74 2.17 4.97 7.88
CA VAL A 74 1.94 5.21 6.45
C VAL A 74 0.95 4.20 5.88
N ALA A 75 1.09 2.91 6.19
CA ALA A 75 0.15 1.86 5.75
C ALA A 75 -1.27 2.12 6.29
N TRP A 76 -1.40 2.43 7.58
CA TRP A 76 -2.69 2.77 8.19
C TRP A 76 -3.33 3.99 7.52
N THR A 77 -2.57 5.08 7.35
CA THR A 77 -3.10 6.30 6.73
C THR A 77 -3.46 6.06 5.27
N ALA A 78 -2.70 5.25 4.54
CA ALA A 78 -2.99 4.90 3.15
C ALA A 78 -4.32 4.17 3.02
N ILE A 79 -4.57 3.11 3.81
CA ILE A 79 -5.81 2.33 3.70
C ILE A 79 -7.04 3.12 4.20
N ILE A 80 -6.88 3.91 5.27
CA ILE A 80 -7.95 4.78 5.80
C ILE A 80 -8.31 5.86 4.77
N SER A 81 -7.31 6.55 4.22
CA SER A 81 -7.52 7.59 3.21
C SER A 81 -8.11 7.02 1.93
N GLY A 82 -7.67 5.83 1.52
CA GLY A 82 -8.24 5.11 0.39
C GLY A 82 -9.74 4.85 0.58
N CYS A 83 -10.13 4.32 1.73
CA CYS A 83 -11.55 4.10 2.04
C CYS A 83 -12.34 5.40 2.01
N ALA A 84 -11.83 6.46 2.66
CA ALA A 84 -12.50 7.76 2.71
C ALA A 84 -12.68 8.38 1.32
N TYR A 85 -11.64 8.32 0.48
CA TYR A 85 -11.66 8.84 -0.89
C TYR A 85 -12.70 8.16 -1.77
N HIS A 86 -12.90 6.85 -1.58
CA HIS A 86 -13.90 6.05 -2.33
C HIS A 86 -15.26 5.96 -1.64
N GLY A 87 -15.56 6.85 -0.70
CA GLY A 87 -16.88 6.93 -0.04
C GLY A 87 -17.18 5.83 0.98
N LYS A 88 -16.19 4.99 1.33
CA LYS A 88 -16.30 3.94 2.35
C LYS A 88 -16.01 4.48 3.76
N ALA A 89 -16.81 5.45 4.20
CA ALA A 89 -16.57 6.20 5.44
C ALA A 89 -16.64 5.33 6.71
N SER A 90 -17.53 4.33 6.73
CA SER A 90 -17.70 3.41 7.86
C SER A 90 -16.46 2.53 8.06
N GLU A 91 -15.91 2.00 6.97
CA GLU A 91 -14.68 1.22 6.94
C GLU A 91 -13.48 2.08 7.35
N ALA A 92 -13.37 3.31 6.83
CA ALA A 92 -12.32 4.25 7.22
C ALA A 92 -12.34 4.52 8.74
N LEU A 93 -13.52 4.76 9.32
CA LEU A 93 -13.68 4.99 10.76
C LEU A 93 -13.35 3.74 11.59
N SER A 94 -13.74 2.55 11.10
CA SER A 94 -13.41 1.27 11.75
C SER A 94 -11.89 1.05 11.78
N LEU A 95 -11.22 1.26 10.65
CA LEU A 95 -9.76 1.17 10.54
C LEU A 95 -9.05 2.18 11.43
N PHE A 96 -9.53 3.43 11.49
CA PHE A 96 -8.97 4.45 12.38
C PHE A 96 -9.06 4.04 13.86
N ARG A 97 -10.18 3.44 14.28
CA ARG A 97 -10.31 2.88 15.63
C ARG A 97 -9.33 1.73 15.86
N LYS A 98 -9.20 0.81 14.89
CA LYS A 98 -8.26 -0.32 14.95
C LYS A 98 -6.80 0.15 15.07
N MET A 99 -6.40 1.18 14.30
CA MET A 99 -5.09 1.82 14.38
C MET A 99 -4.76 2.29 15.81
N ARG A 100 -5.72 2.95 16.47
CA ARG A 100 -5.55 3.45 17.85
C ARG A 100 -5.43 2.32 18.87
N VAL A 101 -6.22 1.26 18.72
CA VAL A 101 -6.14 0.06 19.58
C VAL A 101 -4.80 -0.67 19.39
N PHE A 102 -4.29 -0.69 18.16
CA PHE A 102 -2.95 -1.21 17.85
C PHE A 102 -1.81 -0.35 18.44
N GLY A 103 -2.12 0.76 19.11
CA GLY A 103 -1.14 1.64 19.76
C GLY A 103 -0.41 2.58 18.80
N ARG A 104 -0.84 2.67 17.53
CA ARG A 104 -0.29 3.64 16.58
C ARG A 104 -0.99 4.98 16.76
N ARG A 105 -0.20 6.05 16.85
CA ARG A 105 -0.73 7.41 16.81
C ARG A 105 -1.01 7.80 15.37
N PRO A 106 -2.24 8.26 15.05
CA PRO A 106 -2.51 8.90 13.76
C PRO A 106 -1.51 10.02 13.51
N ASN A 107 -1.05 10.16 12.27
CA ASN A 107 -0.37 11.37 11.85
C ASN A 107 -1.40 12.50 11.71
N ALA A 108 -0.94 13.73 11.99
CA ALA A 108 -1.71 14.96 11.82
C ALA A 108 -1.57 15.48 10.38
#